data_AF-A0A0B4K6V3-F1
#
_entry.id   AF-A0A0B4K6V3-F1
#
_cell.length_a   1.000
_cell.length_b   1.000
_cell.length_c   1.000
_cell.angle_alpha   90.00
_cell.angle_beta   90.00
_cell.angle_gamma   90.00
#
_symmetry.space_group_name_H-M   'P 1'
#
loop_
_entity.id
_entity.type
_entity.pdbx_description
1 polymer ?
#
loop_
_entity_poly.entity_id
_entity_poly.type
_entity_poly.pdbx_seq_one_letter_code
_entity_poly.pdbx_strand_id
1 'polypeptide(L)'
;MLIIWLTLSWIFLSSAQKVYVPYNCCVNYFKYDLVDDGSVYMGIFTPPSGSNSLYKWSATFDIHGHSAIFLSPLMPYPNNKSNDQRGQVIVYFVNINSELPMLTHLSLNEHTLCNVTGYGSPSTKITVKYEMNLSRS
;
A
#
# COMPACT_ATOMS: atom_id res chain seq x y z
N MET A 1 43.92 -19.13 10.25
CA MET A 1 42.70 -19.70 9.62
C MET A 1 41.42 -19.45 10.43
N LEU A 2 41.42 -19.53 11.77
CA LEU A 2 40.20 -19.42 12.58
C LEU A 2 39.53 -18.03 12.56
N ILE A 3 40.32 -16.95 12.50
CA ILE A 3 39.81 -15.56 12.56
C ILE A 3 39.00 -15.18 11.32
N ILE A 4 39.41 -15.64 10.13
CA ILE A 4 38.70 -15.39 8.86
C ILE A 4 37.32 -16.05 8.88
N TRP A 5 37.18 -17.19 9.54
CA TRP A 5 35.91 -17.93 9.64
C TRP A 5 34.90 -17.22 10.56
N LEU A 6 35.37 -16.63 11.66
CA LEU A 6 34.54 -15.82 12.58
C LEU A 6 34.04 -14.54 11.92
N THR A 7 34.87 -13.84 11.13
CA THR A 7 34.45 -12.62 10.43
C THR A 7 33.44 -12.91 9.32
N LEU A 8 33.61 -14.00 8.57
CA LEU A 8 32.63 -14.42 7.56
C LEU A 8 31.28 -14.72 8.21
N SER A 9 31.25 -15.42 9.35
CA SER A 9 30.00 -15.72 10.05
C SER A 9 29.28 -14.49 10.60
N TRP A 10 30.02 -13.42 10.96
CA TRP A 10 29.43 -12.16 11.45
C TRP A 10 28.78 -11.35 10.32
N ILE A 11 29.33 -11.39 9.10
CA ILE A 11 28.80 -10.68 7.93
C ILE A 11 27.47 -11.30 7.46
N PHE A 12 27.25 -12.60 7.64
CA PHE A 12 25.96 -13.21 7.30
C PHE A 12 24.82 -12.84 8.26
N LEU A 13 25.12 -12.34 9.47
CA LEU A 13 24.10 -11.96 10.46
C LEU A 13 23.52 -10.55 10.27
N SER A 14 24.07 -9.72 9.37
CA SER A 14 23.32 -8.57 8.85
C SER A 14 22.25 -9.07 7.87
N SER A 15 21.35 -9.91 8.37
CA SER A 15 20.16 -10.35 7.67
C SER A 15 19.33 -9.11 7.37
N ALA A 16 19.15 -8.81 6.08
CA ALA A 16 18.27 -7.77 5.61
C ALA A 16 16.92 -7.84 6.35
N GLN A 17 16.55 -6.78 7.06
CA GLN A 17 15.21 -6.65 7.63
C GLN A 17 14.24 -6.52 6.45
N LYS A 18 13.66 -7.64 6.03
CA LYS A 18 12.65 -7.64 4.97
C LYS A 18 11.32 -7.26 5.61
N VAL A 19 10.78 -6.11 5.23
CA VAL A 19 9.41 -5.72 5.59
C VAL A 19 8.44 -6.77 5.03
N TYR A 20 7.55 -7.25 5.90
CA TYR A 20 6.52 -8.21 5.53
C TYR A 20 5.41 -7.51 4.74
N VAL A 21 5.07 -8.09 3.59
CA VAL A 21 3.95 -7.65 2.75
C VAL A 21 2.77 -8.57 3.06
N PRO A 22 1.66 -8.05 3.61
CA PRO A 22 0.52 -8.89 3.98
C PRO A 22 -0.20 -9.44 2.75
N TYR A 23 -1.02 -10.48 2.98
CA TYR A 23 -1.89 -11.02 1.95
C TYR A 23 -2.79 -9.92 1.37
N ASN A 24 -2.89 -9.89 0.03
CA ASN A 24 -3.67 -8.92 -0.71
C ASN A 24 -4.81 -9.62 -1.43
N CYS A 25 -6.05 -9.46 -0.96
CA CYS A 25 -7.23 -10.02 -1.63
C CYS A 25 -7.72 -9.16 -2.83
N CYS A 26 -7.09 -8.02 -3.08
CA CYS A 26 -7.54 -7.00 -4.03
C CYS A 26 -6.59 -6.88 -5.24
N VAL A 27 -5.92 -7.96 -5.63
CA VAL A 27 -4.79 -7.95 -6.58
C VAL A 27 -5.08 -7.28 -7.94
N ASN A 28 -6.34 -7.25 -8.38
CA ASN A 28 -6.73 -6.62 -9.64
C ASN A 28 -6.79 -5.08 -9.56
N TYR A 29 -6.93 -4.52 -8.36
CA TYR A 29 -7.20 -3.11 -8.14
C TYR A 29 -6.21 -2.45 -7.19
N PHE A 30 -5.38 -3.23 -6.50
CA PHE A 30 -4.42 -2.73 -5.54
C PHE A 30 -3.15 -3.57 -5.56
N LYS A 31 -2.00 -2.88 -5.54
CA LYS A 31 -0.68 -3.52 -5.34
C LYS A 31 0.17 -2.69 -4.39
N TYR A 32 1.02 -3.36 -3.62
CA TYR A 32 2.13 -2.73 -2.92
C TYR A 32 3.29 -2.52 -3.90
N ASP A 33 4.00 -1.42 -3.73
CA ASP A 33 5.17 -1.07 -4.54
C ASP A 33 6.21 -0.33 -3.69
N LEU A 34 7.43 -0.26 -4.23
CA LEU A 34 8.57 0.43 -3.63
C LEU A 34 8.98 1.60 -4.52
N VAL A 35 9.25 2.75 -3.90
CA VAL A 35 9.85 3.92 -4.55
C VAL A 35 11.10 4.35 -3.80
N ASP A 36 11.79 5.35 -4.35
CA ASP A 36 12.99 5.95 -3.76
C ASP A 36 14.05 4.90 -3.38
N ASP A 37 14.46 4.09 -4.37
CA ASP A 37 15.47 3.04 -4.23
C ASP A 37 15.17 1.99 -3.14
N GLY A 38 13.87 1.75 -2.91
CA GLY A 38 13.42 0.74 -1.94
C GLY A 38 13.22 1.26 -0.52
N SER A 39 13.35 2.58 -0.29
CA SER A 39 13.22 3.19 1.03
C SER A 39 11.79 3.56 1.42
N VAL A 40 10.90 3.77 0.44
CA VAL A 40 9.52 4.21 0.67
C VAL A 40 8.55 3.20 0.08
N TYR A 41 7.59 2.77 0.89
CA TYR A 41 6.53 1.87 0.48
C TYR A 41 5.30 2.67 0.05
N MET A 42 4.68 2.26 -1.06
CA MET A 42 3.41 2.81 -1.51
C MET A 42 2.42 1.72 -1.88
N GLY A 43 1.14 2.08 -1.86
CA GLY A 43 0.05 1.29 -2.41
C GLY A 43 -0.51 1.99 -3.64
N ILE A 44 -0.60 1.28 -4.76
CA ILE A 44 -1.18 1.81 -6.01
C ILE A 44 -2.56 1.21 -6.21
N PHE A 45 -3.54 2.09 -6.40
CA PHE A 45 -4.93 1.74 -6.69
C PHE A 45 -5.21 1.94 -8.18
N THR A 46 -5.77 0.92 -8.82
CA THR A 46 -6.12 0.93 -10.24
C THR A 46 -7.63 0.77 -10.39
N PRO A 47 -8.33 1.69 -11.07
CA PRO A 47 -9.76 1.55 -11.31
C PRO A 47 -10.03 0.37 -12.25
N PRO A 48 -11.21 -0.27 -12.17
CA PRO A 48 -11.67 -1.16 -13.22
C PRO A 48 -11.69 -0.43 -14.58
N SER A 49 -11.45 -1.18 -15.66
CA SER A 49 -11.56 -0.65 -17.03
C SER A 49 -12.93 -0.01 -17.27
N GLY A 50 -12.94 1.23 -17.75
CA GLY A 50 -14.18 1.97 -18.02
C GLY A 50 -13.93 3.46 -18.23
N SER A 51 -14.91 4.15 -18.81
CA SER A 51 -14.84 5.58 -19.14
C SER A 51 -15.45 6.48 -18.05
N ASN A 52 -15.27 6.13 -16.78
CA ASN A 52 -15.77 6.95 -15.69
C ASN A 52 -14.98 8.26 -15.60
N SER A 53 -15.69 9.38 -15.56
CA SER A 53 -15.09 10.70 -15.33
C SER A 53 -14.91 11.01 -13.85
N LEU A 54 -15.62 10.30 -12.96
CA LEU A 54 -15.60 10.52 -11.52
C LEU A 54 -15.25 9.23 -10.79
N TYR A 55 -14.25 9.31 -9.92
CA TYR A 55 -13.78 8.22 -9.08
C TYR A 55 -13.72 8.65 -7.62
N LYS A 56 -14.61 8.11 -6.79
CA LYS A 56 -14.63 8.27 -5.33
C LYS A 56 -14.00 7.03 -4.69
N TRP A 57 -12.71 7.10 -4.42
CA TRP A 57 -11.95 6.04 -3.76
C TRP A 57 -12.16 6.07 -2.25
N SER A 58 -12.29 4.90 -1.64
CA SER A 58 -12.23 4.70 -0.19
C SER A 58 -11.50 3.40 0.12
N ALA A 59 -10.40 3.47 0.87
CA ALA A 59 -9.60 2.32 1.25
C ALA A 59 -9.42 2.26 2.76
N THR A 60 -9.65 1.09 3.35
CA THR A 60 -9.46 0.82 4.77
C THR A 60 -8.32 -0.16 4.96
N PHE A 61 -7.35 0.24 5.75
CA PHE A 61 -6.20 -0.56 6.14
C PHE A 61 -6.33 -1.00 7.59
N ASP A 62 -5.82 -2.18 7.89
CA ASP A 62 -5.74 -2.77 9.22
C ASP A 62 -4.28 -3.02 9.59
N ILE A 63 -3.93 -2.76 10.85
CA ILE A 63 -2.56 -2.76 11.36
C ILE A 63 -2.56 -3.44 12.72
N HIS A 64 -1.63 -4.37 12.95
CA HIS A 64 -1.50 -5.02 14.25
C HIS A 64 -1.29 -4.01 15.40
N GLY A 65 -2.00 -4.24 16.50
CA GLY A 65 -1.86 -3.49 17.74
C GLY A 65 -2.23 -2.01 17.62
N HIS A 66 -1.66 -1.22 18.54
CA HIS A 66 -1.71 0.25 18.52
C HIS A 66 -0.41 0.73 17.89
N SER A 67 -0.42 0.94 16.57
CA SER A 67 0.77 1.35 15.84
C SER A 67 0.69 2.81 15.45
N ALA A 68 1.81 3.54 15.60
CA ALA A 68 1.97 4.91 15.10
C ALA A 68 2.36 4.95 13.61
N ILE A 69 1.88 3.98 12.82
CA ILE A 69 2.04 3.99 11.37
C ILE A 69 1.13 5.06 10.78
N PHE A 70 1.67 5.83 9.84
CA PHE A 70 0.94 6.86 9.13
C PHE A 70 0.71 6.43 7.69
N LEU A 71 -0.51 6.65 7.21
CA LEU A 71 -0.81 6.65 5.79
C LEU A 71 -0.86 8.09 5.31
N SER A 72 -0.28 8.37 4.14
CA SER A 72 -0.56 9.64 3.47
C SER A 72 -2.04 9.72 3.10
N PRO A 73 -2.57 10.92 2.80
CA PRO A 73 -3.78 11.01 2.01
C PRO A 73 -3.63 10.24 0.70
N LEU A 74 -4.75 9.74 0.18
CA LEU A 74 -4.81 9.28 -1.20
C LEU A 74 -4.59 10.46 -2.14
N MET A 75 -3.80 10.26 -3.18
CA MET A 75 -3.49 11.30 -4.16
C MET A 75 -3.37 10.72 -5.58
N PRO A 76 -3.53 11.52 -6.65
CA PRO A 76 -3.39 11.03 -8.01
C PRO A 76 -2.01 10.43 -8.26
N TYR A 77 -1.95 9.35 -9.06
CA TYR A 77 -0.68 8.83 -9.51
C TYR A 77 0.05 9.86 -10.39
N PRO A 78 1.37 10.11 -10.20
CA PRO A 78 2.07 11.22 -10.86
C PRO A 78 2.01 11.21 -12.40
N ASN A 79 1.86 10.04 -13.01
CA ASN A 79 1.79 9.87 -14.46
C ASN A 79 0.39 9.49 -14.96
N ASN A 80 -0.66 10.12 -14.41
CA ASN A 80 -2.05 9.93 -14.83
C ASN A 80 -2.40 10.36 -16.28
N LYS A 81 -1.39 10.72 -17.10
CA LYS A 81 -1.56 11.19 -18.48
C LYS A 81 -1.67 10.06 -19.50
N SER A 82 -1.03 8.92 -19.26
CA SER A 82 -1.24 7.74 -20.11
C SER A 82 -2.60 7.13 -19.82
N ASN A 83 -3.34 6.72 -20.87
CA ASN A 83 -4.65 6.08 -20.71
C ASN A 83 -4.63 4.91 -19.71
N ASP A 84 -3.54 4.16 -19.67
CA ASP A 84 -3.38 3.00 -18.78
C ASP A 84 -3.27 3.35 -17.29
N GLN A 85 -2.95 4.61 -16.96
CA GLN A 85 -2.78 5.10 -15.59
C GLN A 85 -3.87 6.10 -15.19
N ARG A 86 -4.86 6.31 -16.06
CA ARG A 86 -5.94 7.26 -15.83
C ARG A 86 -6.81 6.77 -14.67
N GLY A 87 -7.06 7.66 -13.70
CA GLY A 87 -7.86 7.34 -12.52
C GLY A 87 -7.11 6.63 -11.38
N GLN A 88 -5.83 6.30 -11.57
CA GLN A 88 -5.01 5.71 -10.52
C GLN A 88 -4.74 6.70 -9.39
N VAL A 89 -4.78 6.18 -8.16
CA VAL A 89 -4.39 6.91 -6.96
C VAL A 89 -3.34 6.11 -6.19
N ILE A 90 -2.59 6.79 -5.33
CA ILE A 90 -1.59 6.18 -4.46
C ILE A 90 -1.76 6.62 -3.02
N VAL A 91 -1.26 5.78 -2.12
CA VAL A 91 -1.02 6.06 -0.72
C VAL A 91 0.42 5.71 -0.37
N TYR A 92 1.09 6.54 0.43
CA TYR A 92 2.38 6.22 1.00
C TYR A 92 2.20 5.65 2.41
N PHE A 93 3.03 4.66 2.72
CA PHE A 93 3.13 4.08 4.05
C PHE A 93 4.37 4.63 4.74
N VAL A 94 4.17 5.36 5.83
CA VAL A 94 5.24 6.09 6.53
C VAL A 94 5.47 5.45 7.89
N ASN A 95 6.74 5.39 8.32
CA ASN A 95 7.21 4.73 9.53
C ASN A 95 6.96 3.22 9.56
N ILE A 96 7.24 2.54 8.44
CA ILE A 96 7.13 1.08 8.33
C ILE A 96 8.41 0.41 8.81
N ASN A 97 8.29 -0.39 9.88
CA ASN A 97 9.42 -1.07 10.50
C ASN A 97 9.46 -2.58 10.22
N SER A 98 8.29 -3.25 10.21
CA SER A 98 8.22 -4.72 10.15
C SER A 98 7.20 -5.25 9.16
N GLU A 99 6.06 -4.57 9.00
CA GLU A 99 4.94 -5.04 8.18
C GLU A 99 4.17 -3.86 7.59
N LEU A 100 3.73 -4.02 6.34
CA LEU A 100 2.86 -3.04 5.69
C LEU A 100 1.42 -3.16 6.20
N PRO A 101 0.66 -2.05 6.28
CA PRO A 101 -0.76 -2.09 6.57
C PRO A 101 -1.52 -2.99 5.59
N MET A 102 -2.37 -3.87 6.10
CA MET A 102 -3.18 -4.77 5.30
C MET A 102 -4.40 -4.04 4.76
N LEU A 103 -4.55 -3.97 3.44
CA LEU A 103 -5.81 -3.52 2.84
C LEU A 103 -6.94 -4.51 3.17
N THR A 104 -7.94 -4.04 3.92
CA THR A 104 -9.10 -4.88 4.33
C THR A 104 -10.38 -4.54 3.60
N HIS A 105 -10.54 -3.29 3.13
CA HIS A 105 -11.70 -2.89 2.34
C HIS A 105 -11.31 -1.86 1.29
N LEU A 106 -11.78 -2.05 0.07
CA LEU A 106 -11.64 -1.07 -1.02
C LEU A 106 -13.01 -0.87 -1.67
N SER A 107 -13.42 0.38 -1.82
CA SER A 107 -14.56 0.75 -2.64
C SER A 107 -14.23 1.88 -3.60
N LEU A 108 -14.98 1.88 -4.70
CA LEU A 108 -14.93 2.89 -5.74
C LEU A 108 -16.36 3.28 -6.09
N ASN A 109 -16.70 4.56 -5.97
CA ASN A 109 -18.06 5.06 -6.20
C ASN A 109 -19.11 4.27 -5.40
N GLU A 110 -18.82 4.01 -4.13
CA GLU A 110 -19.69 3.24 -3.20
C GLU A 110 -19.85 1.75 -3.56
N HIS A 111 -19.22 1.26 -4.63
CA HIS A 111 -19.15 -0.16 -4.95
C HIS A 111 -17.92 -0.80 -4.31
N THR A 112 -18.14 -1.81 -3.46
CA THR A 112 -17.06 -2.60 -2.86
C THR A 112 -16.35 -3.43 -3.93
N LEU A 113 -15.05 -3.20 -4.11
CA LEU A 113 -14.19 -3.97 -5.01
C LEU A 113 -13.60 -5.20 -4.32
N CYS A 114 -13.31 -5.09 -3.03
CA CYS A 114 -12.85 -6.19 -2.19
C CYS A 114 -13.10 -5.89 -0.72
N ASN A 115 -13.30 -6.94 0.07
CA ASN A 115 -13.50 -6.87 1.51
C ASN A 115 -13.00 -8.17 2.16
N VAL A 116 -12.21 -8.06 3.22
CA VAL A 116 -11.65 -9.19 3.96
C VAL A 116 -11.59 -8.85 5.45
N THR A 117 -11.68 -9.88 6.27
CA THR A 117 -11.41 -9.76 7.71
C THR A 117 -9.94 -9.37 7.93
N GLY A 118 -9.71 -8.33 8.72
CA GLY A 118 -8.35 -7.97 9.16
C GLY A 118 -7.87 -8.82 10.34
N TYR A 119 -6.86 -8.32 11.04
CA TYR A 119 -6.12 -9.08 12.07
C TYR A 119 -6.92 -9.40 13.34
N GLY A 120 -8.05 -8.72 13.58
CA GLY A 120 -8.78 -8.82 14.84
C GLY A 120 -8.08 -8.07 15.98
N SER A 121 -8.68 -8.06 17.17
CA SER A 121 -8.15 -7.27 18.29
C SER A 121 -6.88 -7.87 18.90
N PRO A 122 -5.87 -7.05 19.28
CA PRO A 122 -5.82 -5.61 19.07
C PRO A 122 -5.34 -5.25 17.65
N SER A 123 -6.08 -4.37 16.98
CA SER A 123 -5.66 -3.79 15.70
C SER A 123 -6.18 -2.36 15.53
N THR A 124 -5.49 -1.59 14.69
CA THR A 124 -5.84 -0.22 14.34
C THR A 124 -6.31 -0.19 12.90
N LYS A 125 -7.54 0.30 12.68
CA LYS A 125 -8.11 0.50 11.34
C LYS A 125 -8.02 1.96 10.93
N ILE A 126 -7.51 2.22 9.72
CA ILE A 126 -7.37 3.57 9.16
C ILE A 126 -8.07 3.59 7.80
N THR A 127 -8.93 4.58 7.58
CA THR A 127 -9.63 4.75 6.30
C THR A 127 -9.20 6.04 5.62
N VAL A 128 -8.77 5.93 4.37
CA VAL A 128 -8.39 7.05 3.50
C VAL A 128 -9.36 7.15 2.33
N LYS A 129 -9.68 8.37 1.91
CA LYS A 129 -10.64 8.65 0.83
C LYS A 129 -10.09 9.70 -0.12
N TYR A 130 -10.46 9.60 -1.39
CA TYR A 130 -10.13 10.61 -2.39
C TYR A 130 -11.18 10.66 -3.50
N GLU A 131 -11.50 11.87 -3.93
CA GLU A 131 -12.38 12.10 -5.08
C GLU A 131 -11.57 12.67 -6.24
N MET A 132 -11.58 11.96 -7.37
CA MET A 132 -10.94 12.37 -8.60
C MET A 132 -11.99 12.66 -9.66
N ASN A 133 -11.91 13.84 -10.26
CA ASN A 133 -12.71 14.20 -11.42
C ASN A 133 -11.82 14.43 -12.64
N LEU A 134 -11.91 13.52 -13.61
CA LEU A 134 -11.15 13.49 -14.85
C LEU A 134 -11.81 14.25 -16.01
N SER A 135 -13.01 14.82 -15.83
CA SER A 135 -13.56 15.74 -16.83
C SER A 135 -12.97 17.16 -16.72
N ARG A 136 -12.18 17.42 -15.68
CA ARG A 136 -11.51 18.71 -15.42
C ARG A 136 -10.05 18.75 -15.90
N SER A 137 -9.52 17.66 -16.46
CA SER A 137 -8.17 17.62 -17.06
C SER A 137 -8.23 17.86 -18.56
#